data_AF-A0A3A9HDD6-F1
#
_entry.id   AF-A0A3A9HDD6-F1
#
_cell.length_a   1.000
_cell.length_b   1.000
_cell.length_c   1.000
_cell.angle_alpha   90.00
_cell.angle_beta   90.00
_cell.angle_gamma   90.00
#
_symmetry.space_group_name_H-M   'P 1'
#
loop_
_entity.id
_entity.type
_entity.pdbx_description
1 polymer ?
#
loop_
_entity_poly.entity_id
_entity_poly.type
_entity_poly.pdbx_seq_one_letter_code
_entity_poly.pdbx_strand_id
1 'polypeptide(L)' 'MNVLLTGGAGFIGSHTAVELIAAGHGVVIADDLSNSSASVIERLHESLRLDEVHDRADPARRGRRGR' A
#
# COMPACT_ATOMS: atom_id res chain seq x y z
N MET A 1 0.55 9.62 13.02
CA MET A 1 1.25 8.37 13.42
C MET A 1 1.55 7.59 12.14
N ASN A 2 2.63 6.81 12.12
CA ASN A 2 2.97 5.95 10.99
C ASN A 2 2.61 4.50 11.35
N VAL A 3 1.84 3.83 10.48
CA VAL A 3 1.31 2.48 10.70
C VAL A 3 1.85 1.55 9.63
N LEU A 4 2.50 0.46 10.05
CA LEU A 4 2.83 -0.66 9.18
C LEU A 4 1.65 -1.64 9.19
N LEU A 5 1.05 -1.87 8.03
CA LEU A 5 -0.10 -2.75 7.87
C LEU A 5 0.30 -3.99 7.07
N THR A 6 0.51 -5.10 7.78
CA THR A 6 0.76 -6.40 7.16
C THR A 6 -0.54 -6.99 6.63
N GLY A 7 -0.54 -7.59 5.44
CA GLY A 7 -1.76 -8.10 4.81
C GLY A 7 -2.70 -6.98 4.30
N GLY A 8 -2.15 -5.79 4.06
CA GLY A 8 -2.92 -4.59 3.69
C GLY A 8 -3.55 -4.63 2.30
N ALA A 9 -3.18 -5.57 1.43
CA ALA A 9 -3.88 -5.82 0.17
C ALA A 9 -5.01 -6.84 0.32
N GLY A 10 -5.16 -7.49 1.48
CA GLY A 10 -6.29 -8.37 1.80
C GLY A 10 -7.60 -7.61 2.03
N PHE A 11 -8.71 -8.35 2.16
CA PHE A 11 -10.04 -7.77 2.33
C PHE A 11 -10.12 -6.79 3.52
N ILE A 12 -9.78 -7.26 4.73
CA ILE A 12 -9.84 -6.41 5.93
C ILE A 12 -8.74 -5.34 5.91
N GLY A 13 -7.53 -5.70 5.46
CA GLY A 13 -6.38 -4.81 5.42
C GLY A 13 -6.62 -3.59 4.53
N SER A 14 -7.19 -3.79 3.34
CA SER A 14 -7.45 -2.70 2.39
C SER A 14 -8.45 -1.68 2.92
N HIS A 15 -9.55 -2.13 3.52
CA HIS A 15 -10.51 -1.25 4.19
C HIS A 15 -9.88 -0.53 5.39
N THR A 16 -9.06 -1.23 6.16
CA THR A 16 -8.33 -0.63 7.30
C THR A 16 -7.38 0.47 6.82
N ALA A 17 -6.69 0.27 5.70
CA ALA A 17 -5.80 1.27 5.11
C ALA A 17 -6.56 2.55 4.74
N VAL A 18 -7.75 2.43 4.12
CA VAL A 18 -8.61 3.57 3.78
C VAL A 18 -8.96 4.38 5.03
N GLU A 19 -9.45 3.74 6.09
CA GLU A 19 -9.87 4.43 7.31
C GLU A 19 -8.69 5.11 8.03
N LEU A 20 -7.54 4.44 8.10
CA LEU A 20 -6.33 5.01 8.69
C LEU A 20 -5.84 6.24 7.92
N ILE A 21 -5.87 6.19 6.59
CA ILE A 21 -5.46 7.31 5.73
C ILE A 21 -6.47 8.45 5.86
N ALA A 22 -7.77 8.16 5.87
CA ALA A 22 -8.83 9.16 6.09
C ALA A 22 -8.70 9.85 7.46
N ALA A 23 -8.22 9.13 8.48
CA ALA A 23 -7.89 9.68 9.80
C ALA A 23 -6.58 10.49 9.84
N GLY A 24 -5.88 10.68 8.71
CA GLY A 24 -4.63 11.44 8.62
C GLY A 24 -3.40 10.67 9.11
N HIS A 25 -3.43 9.34 9.11
CA HIS A 25 -2.27 8.52 9.42
C HIS A 25 -1.48 8.15 8.16
N GLY A 26 -0.15 8.11 8.29
CA GLY A 26 0.70 7.55 7.24
C GLY A 26 0.65 6.02 7.32
N VAL A 27 0.34 5.36 6.22
CA VAL A 27 0.24 3.89 6.16
C VAL A 27 1.27 3.32 5.20
N VAL A 28 1.99 2.30 5.64
CA VAL A 28 2.88 1.48 4.82
C VAL A 28 2.30 0.08 4.76
N ILE A 29 2.00 -0.43 3.58
CA ILE A 29 1.45 -1.78 3.40
C ILE A 29 2.59 -2.76 3.10
N ALA A 30 2.59 -3.90 3.79
CA ALA A 30 3.43 -5.05 3.47
C ALA A 30 2.52 -6.26 3.25
N ASP A 31 2.50 -6.82 2.04
CA ASP A 31 1.64 -7.94 1.67
C ASP A 31 2.43 -8.88 0.76
N ASP A 32 2.26 -10.19 0.97
CA ASP A 32 2.95 -11.23 0.17
C ASP A 32 2.12 -11.68 -1.05
N LEU A 33 0.91 -11.13 -1.20
CA LEU A 33 -0.03 -11.42 -2.29
C LEU A 33 -0.47 -12.89 -2.40
N SER A 34 -0.26 -13.70 -1.35
CA SER A 34 -0.58 -15.13 -1.35
C SER A 34 -2.07 -15.42 -1.55
N ASN A 35 -2.94 -14.54 -1.05
CA ASN A 35 -4.40 -14.60 -1.19
C ASN A 35 -5.02 -13.21 -1.44
N SER A 36 -4.23 -12.31 -2.03
CA SER A 36 -4.63 -10.94 -2.33
C SER A 36 -4.16 -10.56 -3.74
N SER A 37 -4.46 -9.34 -4.18
CA SER A 37 -4.10 -8.87 -5.52
C SER A 37 -3.46 -7.50 -5.46
N ALA A 38 -2.39 -7.31 -6.23
CA ALA A 38 -1.76 -6.00 -6.42
C ALA A 38 -2.75 -4.93 -6.94
N SER A 39 -3.79 -5.33 -7.67
CA SER A 39 -4.86 -4.42 -8.13
C SER A 39 -5.60 -3.73 -6.98
N VAL A 40 -5.56 -4.27 -5.76
CA VAL A 40 -6.11 -3.62 -4.56
C VAL A 40 -5.32 -2.35 -4.25
N ILE A 41 -3.99 -2.38 -4.38
CA ILE A 41 -3.13 -1.21 -4.16
C ILE A 41 -3.40 -0.14 -5.22
N GLU A 42 -3.60 -0.52 -6.48
CA GLU A 42 -3.97 0.40 -7.56
C GLU A 42 -5.30 1.11 -7.27
N ARG A 43 -6.31 0.37 -6.82
CA ARG A 43 -7.62 0.91 -6.42
C ARG A 43 -7.53 1.84 -5.22
N LEU A 44 -6.70 1.51 -4.23
CA LEU A 44 -6.45 2.37 -3.08
C LEU A 44 -5.85 3.71 -3.53
N HIS A 45 -4.90 3.68 -4.48
CA HIS A 45 -4.31 4.87 -5.09
C HIS A 45 -5.36 5.76 -5.76
N GLU A 46 -6.21 5.17 -6.59
CA GLU A 46 -7.25 5.90 -7.31
C GLU A 46 -8.27 6.51 -6.33
N SER A 47 -8.71 5.73 -5.34
CA SER A 47 -9.73 6.15 -4.37
C SER A 47 -9.23 7.25 -3.45
N LEU A 48 -7.95 7.21 -3.07
CA LEU A 48 -7.37 8.12 -2.07
C LEU A 48 -6.55 9.26 -2.70
N ARG A 49 -6.45 9.31 -4.04
CA ARG A 49 -5.62 10.28 -4.80
C ARG A 49 -4.22 10.45 -4.20
N LEU A 50 -3.60 9.33 -3.84
CA LEU A 50 -2.27 9.34 -3.24
C LEU A 50 -1.23 9.54 -4.33
N ASP A 51 -0.34 10.52 -4.16
CA ASP A 51 0.70 10.84 -5.14
C ASP A 51 1.92 9.91 -5.06
N GLU A 52 2.12 9.16 -3.96
CA GLU A 52 3.27 8.26 -3.81
C GLU A 52 2.94 6.94 -3.08
N VAL A 53 3.15 5.80 -3.76
CA VAL A 53 3.38 4.49 -3.10
C VAL A 53 4.80 4.04 -3.41
N HIS A 54 5.56 3.82 -2.34
CA HIS A 54 6.83 3.11 -2.41
C HIS A 54 6.55 1.60 -2.34
N ASP A 55 6.29 0.99 -3.49
CA ASP A 55 6.32 -0.47 -3.58
C ASP A 55 7.77 -0.92 -3.46
N ARG A 56 8.12 -1.50 -2.31
CA ARG A 56 9.44 -2.06 -2.01
C ARG A 56 9.37 -3.56 -1.72
N ALA A 57 8.36 -4.25 -2.25
CA ALA A 57 8.23 -5.70 -2.08
C ALA A 57 8.92 -6.53 -3.19
N ASP A 58 9.40 -5.91 -4.28
CA ASP A 58 10.10 -6.63 -5.34
C ASP A 58 11.64 -6.49 -5.26
N PRO A 59 12.40 -7.53 -4.84
CA PRO A 59 13.85 -7.51 -4.90
C PRO A 59 14.41 -7.36 -6.33
N ALA A 60 13.62 -7.59 -7.39
CA ALA A 60 14.01 -7.44 -8.78
C ALA A 60 13.93 -5.99 -9.31
N ARG A 61 13.24 -5.07 -8.62
CA ARG A 61 13.09 -3.66 -9.05
C ARG A 61 14.11 -2.69 -8.44
N ARG A 62 15.26 -3.21 -7.99
CA ARG A 62 16.35 -2.40 -7.43
C ARG A 62 17.02 -1.53 -8.51
N GLY A 63 16.43 -0.37 -8.78
CA GLY A 63 17.09 0.72 -9.46
C GLY A 63 16.24 1.43 -10.49
N ARG A 64 15.67 2.56 -10.07
CA ARG A 64 15.68 3.83 -10.82
C ARG A 64 15.40 4.96 -9.84
N ARG A 65 16.41 5.27 -9.02
CA ARG A 65 16.61 6.63 -8.53
C ARG A 65 17.35 7.36 -9.65
N GLY A 66 16.75 8.40 -10.21
CA GLY A 66 17.38 9.13 -11.30
C GLY A 66 16.63 10.37 -11.74
N ARG A 67 16.77 11.42 -10.91
CA ARG A 67 16.63 12.86 -11.19
C ARG A 67 15.22 13.43 -11.35
#